data_AF-A0A937STZ1-F1
#
_entry.id   AF-A0A937STZ1-F1
#
_cell.length_a   1.000
_cell.length_b   1.000
_cell.length_c   1.000
_cell.angle_alpha   90.00
_cell.angle_beta   90.00
_cell.angle_gamma   90.00
#
_symmetry.space_group_name_H-M   'P 1'
#
loop_
_entity.id
_entity.type
_entity.pdbx_description
1 polymer ?
#
loop_
_entity_poly.entity_id
_entity_poly.type
_entity_poly.pdbx_seq_one_letter_code
_entity_poly.pdbx_strand_id
1 'polypeptide(L)'
;MRHFDKLYVWAALGIMLVLPLLFMDYGPKEHSELNRAVNVVRYMSADRQLKRTAFRLAYPEGTPEAFVHWMFSPMGAAIWPPVAGGGEFSHEEEEMLRKAGEPFFPSGVSVVARNPDADKGRQVVVRGDDERQMLVVEGYLDPKFSPVLVKEWRFSQK
;
A
#
# COMPACT_ATOMS: atom_id res chain seq x y z
N MET A 1 33.65 -3.23 -46.74
CA MET A 1 32.89 -2.66 -45.60
C MET A 1 31.39 -2.70 -45.91
N ARG A 2 30.73 -3.86 -45.82
CA ARG A 2 29.26 -4.01 -46.06
C ARG A 2 28.61 -5.16 -45.26
N HIS A 3 29.37 -5.83 -44.39
CA HIS A 3 28.92 -7.02 -43.66
C HIS A 3 28.58 -6.76 -42.19
N PHE A 4 29.04 -5.63 -41.63
CA PHE A 4 28.82 -5.26 -40.22
C PHE A 4 27.45 -4.62 -39.97
N ASP A 5 26.86 -3.96 -40.97
CA ASP A 5 25.57 -3.27 -40.83
C ASP A 5 24.40 -4.26 -40.60
N LYS A 6 24.47 -5.45 -41.20
CA LYS A 6 23.42 -6.47 -41.05
C LYS A 6 23.42 -7.07 -39.64
N LEU A 7 24.59 -7.31 -39.05
CA LEU A 7 24.70 -7.92 -37.72
C LEU A 7 24.14 -7.00 -36.62
N TYR A 8 24.37 -5.69 -36.74
CA TYR A 8 23.81 -4.69 -35.84
C TYR A 8 22.29 -4.61 -35.91
N VAL A 9 21.72 -4.71 -37.11
CA VAL A 9 20.25 -4.71 -37.30
C VAL A 9 19.62 -5.93 -36.63
N TRP A 10 20.21 -7.12 -36.76
CA TRP A 10 19.70 -8.33 -36.10
C TRP A 10 19.85 -8.29 -34.57
N ALA A 11 20.96 -7.74 -34.05
CA ALA A 11 21.14 -7.54 -32.61
C ALA A 11 20.15 -6.52 -32.04
N ALA A 12 19.92 -5.40 -32.75
CA ALA A 12 18.95 -4.39 -32.34
C ALA A 12 17.51 -4.91 -32.38
N LEU A 13 17.15 -5.71 -33.41
CA LEU A 13 15.85 -6.38 -33.49
C LEU A 13 15.66 -7.39 -32.36
N GLY A 14 16.69 -8.15 -32.01
CA GLY A 14 16.67 -9.07 -30.87
C GLY A 14 16.43 -8.34 -29.54
N ILE A 15 17.13 -7.24 -29.29
CA ILE A 15 16.95 -6.43 -28.07
C ILE A 15 15.56 -5.78 -28.03
N MET A 16 15.04 -5.28 -29.16
CA MET A 16 13.67 -4.76 -29.26
C MET A 16 12.59 -5.81 -28.99
N LEU A 17 12.84 -7.08 -29.30
CA LEU A 17 11.89 -8.17 -29.05
C LEU A 17 11.87 -8.63 -27.58
N VAL A 18 12.96 -8.40 -26.82
CA VAL A 18 13.05 -8.75 -25.39
C VAL A 18 12.59 -7.60 -24.49
N LEU A 19 12.66 -6.35 -24.95
CA LEU A 19 12.18 -5.17 -24.20
C LEU A 19 10.71 -5.31 -23.72
N PRO A 20 9.74 -5.77 -24.54
CA PRO A 20 8.36 -5.98 -24.09
C PRO A 20 8.21 -7.08 -23.02
N LEU A 21 9.13 -8.05 -22.96
CA LEU A 21 9.12 -9.10 -21.94
C LEU A 21 9.63 -8.58 -20.58
N LEU A 22 10.49 -7.57 -20.58
CA LEU A 22 10.91 -6.87 -19.36
C LEU A 22 9.88 -5.83 -18.88
N PHE A 23 9.03 -5.35 -19.81
CA PHE A 23 7.89 -4.48 -19.54
C PHE A 23 6.56 -5.23 -19.47
N MET A 24 6.57 -6.56 -19.30
CA MET A 24 5.39 -7.30 -18.85
C MET A 24 5.12 -6.91 -17.40
N ASP A 25 4.47 -5.76 -17.29
CA ASP A 25 3.75 -5.23 -16.16
C ASP A 25 2.77 -6.33 -15.73
N TYR A 26 3.24 -7.18 -14.82
CA TYR A 26 2.51 -8.34 -14.32
C TYR A 26 1.38 -7.81 -13.44
N GLY A 27 0.30 -7.45 -14.12
CA GLY A 27 -1.08 -7.52 -13.67
C GLY A 27 -1.39 -6.91 -12.30
N PRO A 28 -2.15 -5.80 -12.22
CA PRO A 28 -2.85 -5.38 -11.00
C PRO A 28 -3.79 -6.44 -10.38
N LYS A 29 -3.92 -7.63 -10.99
CA LYS A 29 -4.73 -8.76 -10.52
C LYS A 29 -4.00 -9.76 -9.61
N GLU A 30 -2.68 -9.81 -9.58
CA GLU A 30 -1.98 -10.94 -8.91
C GLU A 30 -2.09 -10.88 -7.37
N HIS A 31 -2.33 -9.70 -6.80
CA HIS A 31 -2.44 -9.51 -5.34
C HIS A 31 -3.61 -8.58 -4.96
N SER A 32 -4.84 -8.96 -5.31
CA SER A 32 -6.06 -8.16 -5.05
C SER A 32 -6.20 -7.74 -3.60
N GLU A 33 -5.97 -8.64 -2.64
CA GLU A 33 -6.10 -8.34 -1.21
C GLU A 33 -5.01 -7.39 -0.70
N LEU A 34 -3.75 -7.52 -1.16
CA LEU A 34 -2.71 -6.57 -0.80
C LEU A 34 -3.03 -5.17 -1.36
N ASN A 35 -3.49 -5.09 -2.61
CA ASN A 35 -3.92 -3.81 -3.19
C ASN A 35 -5.09 -3.18 -2.42
N ARG A 36 -6.06 -4.00 -1.97
CA ARG A 36 -7.17 -3.52 -1.12
C ARG A 36 -6.65 -2.98 0.22
N ALA A 37 -5.78 -3.70 0.91
CA ALA A 37 -5.17 -3.25 2.16
C ALA A 37 -4.39 -1.93 1.98
N VAL A 38 -3.60 -1.82 0.91
CA VAL A 38 -2.90 -0.56 0.57
C VAL A 38 -3.89 0.58 0.34
N ASN A 39 -5.01 0.33 -0.34
CA ASN A 39 -6.05 1.34 -0.53
C ASN A 39 -6.72 1.76 0.78
N VAL A 40 -6.85 0.87 1.77
CA VAL A 40 -7.30 1.24 3.11
C VAL A 40 -6.31 2.18 3.78
N VAL A 41 -5.01 1.86 3.76
CA VAL A 41 -3.96 2.76 4.29
C VAL A 41 -4.02 4.12 3.58
N ARG A 42 -4.21 4.12 2.26
CA ARG A 42 -4.37 5.36 1.47
C ARG A 42 -5.59 6.17 1.90
N TYR A 43 -6.72 5.52 2.14
CA TYR A 43 -7.93 6.17 2.68
C TYR A 43 -7.64 6.80 4.05
N MET A 44 -7.04 6.06 4.98
CA MET A 44 -6.74 6.53 6.34
C MET A 44 -5.74 7.70 6.35
N SER A 45 -4.76 7.69 5.45
CA SER A 45 -3.78 8.76 5.29
C SER A 45 -4.27 9.96 4.48
N ALA A 46 -5.48 9.91 3.92
CA ALA A 46 -6.02 11.00 3.12
C ALA A 46 -6.34 12.22 4.00
N ASP A 47 -6.07 13.43 3.50
CA ASP A 47 -6.26 14.68 4.26
C ASP A 47 -7.67 14.81 4.88
N ARG A 48 -8.71 14.40 4.12
CA ARG A 48 -10.09 14.38 4.60
C ARG A 48 -10.24 13.53 5.87
N GLN A 49 -9.60 12.38 5.95
CA GLN A 49 -9.65 11.51 7.14
C GLN A 49 -8.78 12.05 8.26
N LEU A 50 -7.59 12.54 7.96
CA LEU A 50 -6.72 13.16 8.96
C LEU A 50 -7.41 14.36 9.65
N LYS A 51 -8.22 15.14 8.92
CA LYS A 51 -9.02 16.25 9.48
C LYS A 51 -10.21 15.79 10.33
N ARG A 52 -10.72 14.58 10.11
CA ARG A 52 -11.84 14.00 10.87
C ARG A 52 -11.40 13.31 12.16
N THR A 53 -10.10 13.17 12.37
CA THR A 53 -9.52 12.48 13.52
C THR A 53 -8.73 13.44 14.40
N ALA A 54 -8.30 12.97 15.57
CA ALA A 54 -7.47 13.74 16.48
C ALA A 54 -6.01 13.92 15.99
N PHE A 55 -5.61 13.33 14.86
CA PHE A 55 -4.23 13.34 14.39
C PHE A 55 -3.64 14.75 14.28
N ARG A 56 -4.33 15.66 13.59
CA ARG A 56 -3.87 17.04 13.37
C ARG A 56 -3.81 17.89 14.65
N LEU A 57 -4.50 17.45 15.70
CA LEU A 57 -4.44 18.10 17.03
C LEU A 57 -3.26 17.56 17.82
N ALA A 58 -3.02 16.25 17.79
CA ALA A 58 -1.94 15.60 18.52
C ALA A 58 -0.56 15.81 17.85
N TYR A 59 -0.51 15.94 16.53
CA TYR A 59 0.71 16.10 15.73
C TYR A 59 0.56 17.29 14.77
N PRO A 60 0.80 18.53 15.25
CA PRO A 60 0.63 19.74 14.44
C PRO A 60 1.50 19.77 13.18
N GLU A 61 2.74 19.28 13.27
CA GLU A 61 3.69 19.18 12.16
C GLU A 61 3.27 18.15 11.10
N GLY A 62 2.47 17.14 11.52
CA GLY A 62 1.83 16.19 10.61
C GLY A 62 2.79 15.43 9.68
N THR A 63 3.95 14.99 10.18
CA THR A 63 4.91 14.24 9.36
C THR A 63 4.41 12.83 9.03
N PRO A 64 4.87 12.21 7.93
CA PRO A 64 4.58 10.81 7.62
C PRO A 64 4.87 9.85 8.78
N GLU A 65 6.01 10.01 9.46
CA GLU A 65 6.40 9.14 10.56
C GLU A 65 5.54 9.36 11.81
N ALA A 66 5.14 10.60 12.08
CA ALA A 66 4.16 10.91 13.12
C ALA A 66 2.80 10.23 12.84
N PHE A 67 2.37 10.19 11.57
CA PHE A 67 1.17 9.45 11.18
C PHE A 67 1.30 7.95 11.45
N VAL A 68 2.42 7.32 11.06
CA VAL A 68 2.65 5.91 11.34
C VAL A 68 2.67 5.65 12.85
N HIS A 69 3.36 6.48 13.63
CA HIS A 69 3.35 6.34 15.09
C HIS A 69 1.94 6.44 15.68
N TRP A 70 1.16 7.43 15.24
CA TRP A 70 -0.18 7.65 15.75
C TRP A 70 -1.18 6.56 15.33
N MET A 71 -1.18 6.16 14.06
CA MET A 71 -2.11 5.15 13.52
C MET A 71 -1.99 3.78 14.20
N PHE A 72 -0.81 3.46 14.75
CA PHE A 72 -0.56 2.22 15.47
C PHE A 72 -0.54 2.40 17.01
N SER A 73 -0.84 3.61 17.50
CA SER A 73 -1.14 3.85 18.92
C SER A 73 -2.53 3.32 19.29
N PRO A 74 -2.88 3.16 20.57
CA PRO A 74 -4.24 2.75 20.98
C PRO A 74 -5.35 3.62 20.38
N MET A 75 -5.12 4.93 20.23
CA MET A 75 -6.09 5.85 19.62
C MET A 75 -6.26 5.62 18.11
N GLY A 76 -5.16 5.39 17.40
CA GLY A 76 -5.19 5.10 15.96
C GLY A 76 -5.72 3.70 15.67
N ALA A 77 -5.35 2.73 16.52
CA ALA A 77 -5.82 1.34 16.46
C ALA A 77 -7.36 1.26 16.46
N ALA A 78 -8.01 2.06 17.32
CA ALA A 78 -9.46 2.07 17.50
C ALA A 78 -10.25 2.65 16.31
N ILE A 79 -9.59 3.33 15.39
CA ILE A 79 -10.24 3.94 14.21
C ILE A 79 -9.90 3.22 12.90
N TRP A 80 -9.14 2.13 12.95
CA TRP A 80 -8.93 1.34 11.75
C TRP A 80 -10.28 0.79 11.26
N PRO A 81 -10.48 0.73 9.93
CA PRO A 81 -11.70 0.16 9.40
C PRO A 81 -11.83 -1.32 9.77
N PRO A 82 -13.07 -1.81 9.92
CA PRO A 82 -13.33 -3.19 10.29
C PRO A 82 -12.82 -4.19 9.25
N VAL A 83 -12.56 -5.41 9.70
CA VAL A 83 -12.16 -6.51 8.81
C VAL A 83 -13.39 -7.05 8.08
N ALA A 84 -13.32 -7.17 6.75
CA ALA A 84 -14.39 -7.75 5.94
C ALA A 84 -14.70 -9.18 6.37
N GLY A 85 -15.94 -9.47 6.74
CA GLY A 85 -16.34 -10.79 7.24
C GLY A 85 -15.76 -11.14 8.62
N GLY A 86 -15.25 -10.16 9.36
CA GLY A 86 -14.68 -10.35 10.71
C GLY A 86 -15.72 -10.64 11.81
N GLY A 87 -17.01 -10.57 11.49
CA GLY A 87 -18.11 -10.82 12.43
C GLY A 87 -18.50 -9.63 13.31
N GLU A 88 -17.86 -8.47 13.12
CA GLU A 88 -18.21 -7.22 13.82
C GLU A 88 -19.56 -6.65 13.38
N PHE A 89 -19.97 -6.92 12.13
CA PHE A 89 -21.19 -6.43 11.51
C PHE A 89 -21.93 -7.57 10.81
N SER A 90 -23.26 -7.47 10.74
CA SER A 90 -24.07 -8.30 9.86
C SER A 90 -23.79 -7.98 8.39
N HIS A 91 -24.20 -8.88 7.50
CA HIS A 91 -24.02 -8.68 6.06
C HIS A 91 -24.71 -7.40 5.55
N GLU A 92 -25.89 -7.10 6.06
CA GLU A 92 -26.68 -5.91 5.70
C GLU A 92 -25.98 -4.62 6.17
N GLU A 93 -25.43 -4.61 7.38
CA GLU A 93 -24.65 -3.48 7.91
C GLU A 93 -23.35 -3.27 7.12
N GLU A 94 -22.65 -4.35 6.75
CA GLU A 94 -21.47 -4.24 5.88
C GLU A 94 -21.83 -3.60 4.53
N GLU A 95 -22.95 -4.01 3.91
CA GLU A 95 -23.39 -3.41 2.65
C GLU A 95 -23.71 -1.93 2.80
N MET A 96 -24.33 -1.52 3.91
CA MET A 96 -24.60 -0.11 4.20
C MET A 96 -23.32 0.70 4.35
N LEU A 97 -22.33 0.19 5.09
CA LEU A 97 -21.03 0.83 5.26
C LEU A 97 -20.28 0.97 3.93
N ARG A 98 -20.30 -0.07 3.09
CA ARG A 98 -19.72 -0.02 1.73
C ARG A 98 -20.42 1.03 0.86
N LYS A 99 -21.76 1.13 0.92
CA LYS A 99 -22.54 2.17 0.22
C LYS A 99 -22.22 3.58 0.72
N ALA A 100 -21.89 3.73 2.02
CA ALA A 100 -21.43 4.99 2.59
C ALA A 100 -19.99 5.37 2.19
N GLY A 101 -19.29 4.48 1.48
CA GLY A 101 -17.91 4.69 1.05
C GLY A 101 -16.87 4.38 2.13
N GLU A 102 -17.27 3.71 3.21
CA GLU A 102 -16.33 3.26 4.24
C GLU A 102 -15.62 2.00 3.75
N PRO A 103 -14.26 1.98 3.73
CA PRO A 103 -13.53 0.80 3.31
C PRO A 103 -13.60 -0.29 4.38
N PHE A 104 -13.31 -1.52 3.97
CA PHE A 104 -13.08 -2.63 4.88
C PHE A 104 -11.67 -3.16 4.68
N PHE A 105 -11.02 -3.52 5.77
CA PHE A 105 -9.75 -4.20 5.70
C PHE A 105 -9.95 -5.62 5.16
N PRO A 106 -9.18 -6.07 4.15
CA PRO A 106 -9.33 -7.43 3.62
C PRO A 106 -8.94 -8.47 4.68
N SER A 107 -9.72 -9.56 4.74
CA SER A 107 -9.42 -10.67 5.64
C SER A 107 -8.12 -11.37 5.24
N GLY A 108 -7.35 -11.82 6.24
CA GLY A 108 -6.09 -12.54 6.02
C GLY A 108 -4.91 -11.67 5.58
N VAL A 109 -5.03 -10.34 5.65
CA VAL A 109 -3.90 -9.41 5.52
C VAL A 109 -3.70 -8.69 6.85
N SER A 110 -2.49 -8.71 7.39
CA SER A 110 -2.13 -7.90 8.55
C SER A 110 -1.64 -6.51 8.12
N VAL A 111 -1.83 -5.50 8.95
CA VAL A 111 -1.18 -4.20 8.80
C VAL A 111 -0.15 -4.02 9.91
N VAL A 112 1.05 -3.59 9.57
CA VAL A 112 2.16 -3.40 10.53
C VAL A 112 2.92 -2.11 10.26
N ALA A 113 3.60 -1.60 11.29
CA ALA A 113 4.37 -0.38 11.23
C ALA A 113 5.86 -0.67 11.01
N ARG A 114 6.52 0.15 10.19
CA ARG A 114 7.98 0.28 10.01
C ARG A 114 8.69 -0.92 9.40
N ASN A 115 8.53 -2.12 9.95
CA ASN A 115 9.24 -3.32 9.51
C ASN A 115 8.26 -4.48 9.32
N PRO A 116 8.56 -5.41 8.39
CA PRO A 116 7.84 -6.68 8.30
C PRO A 116 7.93 -7.43 9.63
N ASP A 117 6.80 -8.00 10.04
CA ASP A 117 6.71 -8.83 11.23
C ASP A 117 6.75 -10.30 10.82
N ALA A 118 7.79 -11.03 11.24
CA ALA A 118 8.03 -12.43 10.86
C ALA A 118 6.93 -13.39 11.35
N ASP A 119 6.22 -13.02 12.41
CA ASP A 119 5.14 -13.82 13.00
C ASP A 119 3.80 -13.59 12.29
N LYS A 120 3.73 -12.57 11.43
CA LYS A 120 2.56 -12.26 10.61
C LYS A 120 2.82 -12.75 9.20
N GLY A 121 1.88 -13.50 8.63
CA GLY A 121 1.99 -14.00 7.25
C GLY A 121 1.88 -12.87 6.23
N ARG A 122 0.84 -12.93 5.39
CA ARG A 122 0.55 -11.87 4.42
C ARG A 122 0.30 -10.54 5.13
N GLN A 123 1.01 -9.49 4.73
CA GLN A 123 0.96 -8.22 5.43
C GLN A 123 1.23 -7.01 4.55
N VAL A 124 0.78 -5.86 5.01
CA VAL A 124 1.14 -4.55 4.51
C VAL A 124 1.93 -3.81 5.59
N VAL A 125 3.15 -3.39 5.26
CA VAL A 125 4.02 -2.58 6.11
C VAL A 125 3.86 -1.12 5.73
N VAL A 126 3.62 -0.26 6.71
CA VAL A 126 3.47 1.19 6.53
C VAL A 126 4.68 1.90 7.16
N ARG A 127 5.35 2.75 6.38
CA ARG A 127 6.56 3.49 6.77
C ARG A 127 6.41 4.97 6.44
N GLY A 128 6.86 5.84 7.33
CA GLY A 128 7.00 7.26 7.07
C GLY A 128 8.38 7.58 6.51
N ASP A 129 8.44 8.38 5.46
CA ASP A 129 9.68 8.96 4.92
C ASP A 129 9.59 10.48 5.08
N ASP A 130 10.05 10.97 6.23
CA ASP A 130 9.98 12.39 6.58
C ASP A 130 10.94 13.25 5.72
N GLU A 131 12.02 12.68 5.18
CA GLU A 131 12.91 13.41 4.29
C GLU A 131 12.24 13.69 2.94
N ARG A 132 11.61 12.67 2.35
CA ARG A 132 10.90 12.81 1.06
C ARG A 132 9.45 13.28 1.22
N GLN A 133 8.95 13.37 2.46
CA GLN A 133 7.55 13.65 2.80
C GLN A 133 6.57 12.67 2.14
N MET A 134 6.94 11.39 2.17
CA MET A 134 6.19 10.30 1.56
C MET A 134 5.71 9.31 2.61
N LEU A 135 4.53 8.75 2.38
CA LEU A 135 4.15 7.50 3.02
C LEU A 135 4.52 6.36 2.07
N VAL A 136 5.29 5.40 2.58
CA VAL A 136 5.73 4.21 1.84
C VAL A 136 4.98 3.01 2.38
N VAL A 137 4.35 2.26 1.49
CA VAL A 137 3.51 1.13 1.84
C VAL A 137 3.92 -0.08 1.01
N GLU A 138 4.28 -1.15 1.70
CA GLU A 138 4.86 -2.35 1.11
C GLU A 138 3.98 -3.57 1.40
N GLY A 139 3.61 -4.32 0.38
CA GLY A 139 2.86 -5.55 0.50
C GLY A 139 3.77 -6.77 0.41
N TYR A 140 3.65 -7.66 1.39
CA TYR A 140 4.40 -8.91 1.51
C TYR A 140 3.43 -10.09 1.47
N LEU A 141 3.74 -11.12 0.67
CA LEU A 141 3.08 -12.42 0.78
C LEU A 141 3.60 -13.21 1.98
N ASP A 142 4.90 -13.09 2.24
CA ASP A 142 5.61 -13.65 3.38
C ASP A 142 6.72 -12.63 3.78
N PRO A 143 6.83 -12.24 5.06
CA PRO A 143 7.78 -11.23 5.56
C PRO A 143 9.26 -11.58 5.35
N LYS A 144 9.59 -12.85 5.08
CA LYS A 144 10.98 -13.30 4.89
C LYS A 144 11.54 -12.94 3.52
N PHE A 145 10.67 -12.58 2.58
CA PHE A 145 11.05 -12.22 1.22
C PHE A 145 10.85 -10.72 0.96
N SER A 146 11.38 -10.25 -0.17
CA SER A 146 11.17 -8.88 -0.63
C SER A 146 9.68 -8.58 -0.86
N PRO A 147 9.24 -7.32 -0.71
CA PRO A 147 7.86 -6.95 -0.95
C PRO A 147 7.48 -7.20 -2.41
N VAL A 148 6.30 -7.78 -2.62
CA VAL A 148 5.72 -7.99 -3.96
C VAL A 148 4.99 -6.75 -4.48
N LEU A 149 4.74 -5.78 -3.60
CA LEU A 149 4.05 -4.54 -3.91
C LEU A 149 4.71 -3.39 -3.15
N VAL A 150 5.05 -2.31 -3.83
CA VAL A 150 5.50 -1.07 -3.18
C VAL A 150 4.69 0.09 -3.76
N LYS A 151 4.07 0.87 -2.88
CA LYS A 151 3.33 2.08 -3.23
C LYS A 151 3.81 3.23 -2.36
N GLU A 152 4.01 4.37 -2.99
CA GLU A 152 4.45 5.58 -2.34
C GLU A 152 3.51 6.72 -2.74
N TRP A 153 3.16 7.57 -1.78
CA TRP A 153 2.46 8.81 -2.08
C TRP A 153 2.89 9.92 -1.14
N ARG A 154 2.80 11.15 -1.63
CA ARG A 154 3.07 12.33 -0.83
C ARG A 154 2.08 12.38 0.33
N PHE A 155 2.61 12.51 1.54
CA PHE A 155 1.77 12.65 2.72
C PHE A 155 1.20 14.06 2.76
N SER A 156 -0.11 14.19 2.96
CA SER A 156 -0.73 15.51 3.00
C SER A 156 -0.28 16.23 4.26
N GLN A 157 0.55 17.24 4.09
CA GLN A 157 0.81 18.21 5.15
C GLN A 157 -0.39 19.14 5.31
N LYS A 158 -0.42 19.85 6.43
CA LYS A 158 -1.45 20.84 6.77
C LYS A 158 -1.27 22.11 5.94
#